data_AF-A0A6A6I2G8-F1
#
_entry.id   AF-A0A6A6I2G8-F1
#
_cell.length_a   1.000
_cell.length_b   1.000
_cell.length_c   1.000
_cell.angle_alpha   90.00
_cell.angle_beta   90.00
_cell.angle_gamma   90.00
#
_symmetry.space_group_name_H-M   'P 1'
#
loop_
_entity.id
_entity.type
_entity.pdbx_description
1 polymer ?
#
loop_
_entity_poly.entity_id
_entity_poly.type
_entity_poly.pdbx_seq_one_letter_code
_entity_poly.pdbx_strand_id
1 'polypeptide(L)'
;MSRTTSISAALFLTPSDYDLYLQWQEAEGTSEEHLGYVSYAVEYHDFTIWRATGWPCLQEHSTARSKYVQGKQRVASRCLHTLHLASFIETEWCPVCEVNICLEFLEALVQAYEKVGRQMRESKLENEYEQLVRKHKAIRMGWRMARLELIEVVRYHEELATCEMEWDLHYDDLDTDDSHSSSFAVTLAVLETRHPADIVSQEELAMMHSDRTPKKKPQATKKVRFATQLETTRSPRHEDTFDRSNKQYQPGKWACPIAEGWQDTSFYMSDLHNLQQFKVFITSIEDPDDVDMSKGDEGPAGLHPFWPQIEFIWERSMKNANRAQYKQLIKKMDESEAVVAFVDNNGNVADMAFAGRPKDTEWKPEIPPPSDMAWTSLQMHL
;
A
#
# COMPACT_ATOMS: atom_id res chain seq x y z
N MET A 1 -15.68 -10.48 -2.42
CA MET A 1 -15.75 -9.51 -1.30
C MET A 1 -14.63 -9.85 -0.35
N SER A 2 -13.62 -8.97 -0.30
CA SER A 2 -12.43 -9.08 0.55
C SER A 2 -12.83 -9.05 2.03
N ARG A 3 -12.05 -9.67 2.93
CA ARG A 3 -12.27 -9.57 4.38
C ARG A 3 -12.21 -8.08 4.76
N THR A 4 -13.36 -7.46 5.03
CA THR A 4 -13.43 -6.09 5.52
C THR A 4 -12.81 -6.04 6.92
N THR A 5 -11.71 -5.31 7.03
CA THR A 5 -10.94 -5.17 8.27
C THR A 5 -11.53 -4.03 9.08
N SER A 6 -12.45 -4.29 10.01
CA SER A 6 -13.05 -3.24 10.84
C SER A 6 -12.03 -2.53 11.77
N ILE A 7 -12.36 -1.33 12.22
CA ILE A 7 -11.56 -0.57 13.20
C ILE A 7 -12.36 -0.32 14.48
N SER A 8 -11.73 -0.47 15.65
CA SER A 8 -12.39 -0.14 16.92
C SER A 8 -12.71 1.36 16.99
N ALA A 9 -13.98 1.68 17.22
CA ALA A 9 -14.47 3.06 17.33
C ALA A 9 -13.83 3.81 18.51
N ALA A 10 -13.46 3.10 19.58
CA ALA A 10 -12.75 3.65 20.73
C ALA A 10 -11.38 4.26 20.40
N LEU A 11 -10.82 3.98 19.22
CA LEU A 11 -9.55 4.54 18.79
C LEU A 11 -9.65 5.99 18.30
N PHE A 12 -10.82 6.41 17.81
CA PHE A 12 -11.01 7.73 17.21
C PHE A 12 -12.20 8.51 17.76
N LEU A 13 -13.18 7.85 18.37
CA LEU A 13 -14.24 8.51 19.13
C LEU A 13 -13.75 8.94 20.52
N THR A 14 -14.38 9.97 21.07
CA THR A 14 -14.19 10.30 22.49
C THR A 14 -14.86 9.23 23.36
N PRO A 15 -14.46 9.05 24.64
CA PRO A 15 -15.09 8.04 25.50
C PRO A 15 -16.61 8.18 25.59
N SER A 16 -17.12 9.41 25.72
CA SER A 16 -18.57 9.66 25.73
C SER A 16 -19.25 9.27 24.42
N ASP A 17 -18.57 9.48 23.29
CA ASP A 17 -19.13 9.19 21.98
C ASP A 17 -19.06 7.70 21.66
N TYR A 18 -18.04 7.01 22.18
CA TYR A 18 -17.94 5.56 22.08
C TYR A 18 -19.06 4.86 22.84
N ASP A 19 -19.40 5.31 24.05
CA ASP A 19 -20.52 4.75 24.81
C ASP A 19 -21.86 4.97 24.09
N LEU A 20 -22.04 6.14 23.46
CA LEU A 20 -23.20 6.43 22.62
C LEU A 20 -23.21 5.58 21.34
N TYR A 21 -22.04 5.32 20.74
CA TYR A 21 -21.90 4.47 19.57
C TYR A 21 -22.31 3.03 19.85
N LEU A 22 -21.92 2.49 21.01
CA LEU A 22 -22.33 1.16 21.45
C LEU A 22 -23.86 1.07 21.62
N GLN A 23 -24.47 2.06 22.28
CA GLN A 23 -25.93 2.12 22.45
C GLN A 23 -26.66 2.18 21.10
N TRP A 24 -26.11 2.93 20.15
CA TRP A 24 -26.64 3.01 18.79
C TRP A 24 -26.54 1.66 18.07
N GLN A 25 -25.38 0.99 18.07
CA GLN A 25 -25.22 -0.33 17.45
C GLN A 25 -26.14 -1.40 18.08
N GLU A 26 -26.32 -1.37 19.41
CA GLU A 26 -27.26 -2.26 20.10
C GLU A 26 -28.71 -2.01 19.66
N ALA A 27 -29.11 -0.74 19.51
CA ALA A 27 -30.44 -0.37 19.02
C ALA A 27 -30.67 -0.77 17.56
N GLU A 28 -29.62 -0.75 16.74
CA GLU A 28 -29.62 -1.23 15.34
C GLU A 28 -29.57 -2.75 15.22
N GLY A 29 -29.41 -3.48 16.34
CA GLY A 29 -29.35 -4.93 16.36
C GLY A 29 -28.05 -5.50 15.78
N THR A 30 -26.93 -4.74 15.87
CA THR A 30 -25.60 -5.24 15.52
C THR A 30 -25.23 -6.46 16.36
N SER A 31 -24.59 -7.45 15.75
CA SER A 31 -24.16 -8.66 16.47
C SER A 31 -23.07 -8.33 17.51
N GLU A 32 -23.03 -9.08 18.61
CA GLU A 32 -22.03 -8.90 19.68
C GLU A 32 -20.58 -8.93 19.17
N GLU A 33 -20.30 -9.69 18.10
CA GLU A 33 -18.97 -9.79 17.47
C GLU A 33 -18.52 -8.49 16.77
N HIS A 34 -19.46 -7.62 16.41
CA HIS A 34 -19.20 -6.36 15.69
C HIS A 34 -19.40 -5.11 16.55
N LEU A 35 -19.86 -5.27 17.80
CA LEU A 35 -20.03 -4.16 18.74
C LEU A 35 -18.70 -3.45 19.01
N GLY A 36 -18.73 -2.13 18.93
CA GLY A 36 -17.59 -1.24 19.16
C GLY A 36 -16.63 -1.12 17.97
N TYR A 37 -16.96 -1.72 16.83
CA TYR A 37 -16.18 -1.62 15.60
C TYR A 37 -16.94 -0.86 14.52
N VAL A 38 -16.22 -0.13 13.68
CA VAL A 38 -16.73 0.52 12.47
C VAL A 38 -16.18 -0.26 11.28
N SER A 39 -17.08 -0.77 10.45
CA SER A 39 -16.72 -1.58 9.28
C SER A 39 -16.77 -0.79 7.98
N TYR A 40 -17.62 0.24 7.91
CA TYR A 40 -17.86 1.06 6.71
C TYR A 40 -18.03 2.53 7.06
N ALA A 41 -17.75 3.43 6.12
CA ALA A 41 -17.93 4.86 6.29
C ALA A 41 -19.40 5.24 6.54
N VAL A 42 -20.34 4.54 5.90
CA VAL A 42 -21.78 4.77 6.09
C VAL A 42 -22.23 4.51 7.53
N GLU A 43 -21.62 3.53 8.21
CA GLU A 43 -21.91 3.22 9.61
C GLU A 43 -21.50 4.37 10.53
N TYR A 44 -20.31 4.94 10.30
CA TYR A 44 -19.86 6.13 11.02
C TYR A 44 -20.76 7.33 10.76
N HIS A 45 -21.18 7.56 9.51
CA HIS A 45 -22.04 8.68 9.15
C HIS A 45 -23.46 8.56 9.71
N ASP A 46 -24.05 7.37 9.67
CA ASP A 46 -25.37 7.12 10.27
C ASP A 46 -25.33 7.40 11.78
N PHE A 47 -24.25 7.00 12.46
CA PHE A 47 -24.04 7.35 13.86
C PHE A 47 -23.91 8.87 14.09
N THR A 48 -23.16 9.60 13.26
CA THR A 48 -23.01 11.05 13.46
C THR A 48 -24.33 11.79 13.25
N ILE A 49 -25.16 11.36 12.29
CA ILE A 49 -26.53 11.88 12.10
C ILE A 49 -27.41 11.54 13.31
N TRP A 50 -27.41 10.28 13.73
CA TRP A 50 -28.19 9.83 14.90
C TRP A 50 -27.83 10.65 16.15
N ARG A 51 -26.53 10.83 16.39
CA ARG A 51 -26.02 11.61 17.52
C ARG A 51 -26.42 13.08 17.44
N ALA A 52 -26.38 13.68 16.26
CA ALA A 52 -26.70 15.10 16.07
C ALA A 52 -28.20 15.38 16.22
N THR A 53 -29.04 14.46 15.76
CA THR A 53 -30.51 14.63 15.74
C THR A 53 -31.17 14.08 16.99
N GLY A 54 -30.57 13.10 17.67
CA GLY A 54 -31.15 12.38 18.81
C GLY A 54 -32.29 11.44 18.40
N TRP A 55 -32.45 11.17 17.11
CA TRP A 55 -33.53 10.34 16.56
C TRP A 55 -32.97 9.00 16.09
N PRO A 56 -33.57 7.84 16.47
CA PRO A 56 -33.27 6.55 15.86
C PRO A 56 -33.38 6.68 14.34
N CYS A 57 -32.27 6.45 13.63
CA CYS A 57 -32.19 6.64 12.17
C CYS A 57 -33.17 5.73 11.39
N LEU A 58 -33.83 4.79 12.07
CA LEU A 58 -34.52 3.66 11.45
C LEU A 58 -35.99 3.47 11.83
N GLN A 59 -36.71 4.53 12.21
CA GLN A 59 -38.17 4.44 12.26
C GLN A 59 -38.85 5.21 11.14
N GLU A 60 -39.09 4.46 10.06
CA GLU A 60 -40.14 4.74 9.09
C GLU A 60 -39.96 6.03 8.27
N HIS A 61 -38.79 6.22 7.66
CA HIS A 61 -38.81 6.73 6.28
C HIS A 61 -39.42 5.64 5.41
N SER A 62 -40.74 5.54 5.57
CA SER A 62 -41.77 5.19 4.62
C SER A 62 -41.29 4.33 3.46
N THR A 63 -42.09 3.31 3.19
CA THR A 63 -42.35 2.80 1.83
C THR A 63 -42.79 3.89 0.84
N ALA A 64 -42.16 5.07 0.84
CA ALA A 64 -41.79 5.87 -0.31
C ALA A 64 -40.95 4.99 -1.25
N ARG A 65 -41.61 3.93 -1.77
CA ARG A 65 -41.45 3.52 -3.16
C ARG A 65 -41.21 4.80 -3.92
N SER A 66 -40.03 4.91 -4.52
CA SER A 66 -39.71 5.88 -5.55
C SER A 66 -40.96 6.10 -6.39
N LYS A 67 -41.75 7.12 -6.05
CA LYS A 67 -42.98 7.41 -6.76
C LYS A 67 -42.45 8.06 -8.02
N TYR A 68 -42.30 7.27 -9.06
CA TYR A 68 -42.22 7.75 -10.43
C TYR A 68 -43.48 8.60 -10.65
N VAL A 69 -43.40 9.87 -10.31
CA VAL A 69 -44.32 10.86 -10.81
C VAL A 69 -43.84 11.08 -12.23
N GLN A 70 -44.63 10.65 -13.22
CA GLN A 70 -44.33 10.80 -14.64
C GLN A 70 -43.77 12.21 -14.90
N GLY A 71 -42.47 12.29 -15.23
CA GLY A 71 -41.76 13.54 -15.49
C GLY A 71 -41.06 14.22 -14.29
N LYS A 72 -40.97 13.60 -13.11
CA LYS A 72 -40.19 14.15 -11.98
C LYS A 72 -38.86 13.42 -11.82
N GLN A 73 -37.82 14.22 -11.65
CA GLN A 73 -36.45 13.83 -11.34
C GLN A 73 -36.40 12.86 -10.16
N ARG A 74 -35.53 11.86 -10.25
CA ARG A 74 -35.33 10.87 -9.19
C ARG A 74 -34.59 11.52 -8.03
N VAL A 75 -34.83 11.04 -6.82
CA VAL A 75 -34.12 11.47 -5.60
C VAL A 75 -33.57 10.26 -4.85
N ALA A 76 -32.44 10.41 -4.18
CA ALA A 76 -31.89 9.39 -3.28
C ALA A 76 -32.80 9.21 -2.06
N SER A 77 -32.93 7.98 -1.54
CA SER A 77 -33.96 7.70 -0.53
C SER A 77 -33.66 8.26 0.86
N ARG A 78 -32.39 8.42 1.26
CA ARG A 78 -32.00 9.01 2.55
C ARG A 78 -31.71 10.50 2.47
N CYS A 79 -30.80 10.95 1.60
CA CYS A 79 -30.43 12.36 1.55
C CYS A 79 -31.41 13.24 0.75
N LEU A 80 -32.35 12.64 0.01
CA LEU A 80 -33.37 13.33 -0.80
C LEU A 80 -32.81 14.27 -1.88
N HIS A 81 -31.51 14.21 -2.17
CA HIS A 81 -30.91 14.96 -3.27
C HIS A 81 -31.36 14.41 -4.62
N THR A 82 -31.56 15.32 -5.55
CA THR A 82 -31.86 15.08 -6.96
C THR A 82 -30.74 14.29 -7.63
N LEU A 83 -31.09 13.17 -8.25
CA LEU A 83 -30.17 12.33 -9.00
C LEU A 83 -30.13 12.74 -10.47
N HIS A 84 -29.02 12.46 -11.14
CA HIS A 84 -28.90 12.62 -12.58
C HIS A 84 -29.96 11.77 -13.32
N LEU A 85 -30.48 12.27 -14.44
CA LEU A 85 -31.54 11.57 -15.20
C LEU A 85 -31.05 10.27 -15.83
N ALA A 86 -29.76 10.14 -16.10
CA ALA A 86 -29.11 8.90 -16.53
C ALA A 86 -29.03 7.83 -15.41
N SER A 87 -29.22 8.22 -14.14
CA SER A 87 -29.14 7.26 -13.03
C SER A 87 -30.33 6.32 -13.05
N PHE A 88 -30.06 5.05 -13.32
CA PHE A 88 -31.07 3.99 -13.30
C PHE A 88 -31.16 3.27 -11.94
N ILE A 89 -30.20 3.47 -11.04
CA ILE A 89 -30.07 2.72 -9.78
C ILE A 89 -30.79 3.46 -8.65
N GLU A 90 -31.59 2.73 -7.88
CA GLU A 90 -32.14 3.25 -6.63
C GLU A 90 -31.02 3.17 -5.57
N THR A 91 -30.56 4.33 -5.10
CA THR A 91 -29.52 4.43 -4.08
C THR A 91 -30.07 5.04 -2.79
N GLU A 92 -29.48 4.64 -1.67
CA GLU A 92 -29.79 5.25 -0.37
C GLU A 92 -29.25 6.68 -0.30
N TRP A 93 -28.02 6.86 -0.76
CA TRP A 93 -27.32 8.12 -0.82
C TRP A 93 -27.09 8.53 -2.28
N CYS A 94 -27.12 9.83 -2.56
CA CYS A 94 -26.70 10.31 -3.88
C CYS A 94 -25.17 10.19 -4.02
N PRO A 95 -24.61 10.08 -5.25
CA PRO A 95 -23.18 9.95 -5.49
C PRO A 95 -22.29 10.92 -4.69
N VAL A 96 -22.72 12.19 -4.63
CA VAL A 96 -22.00 13.26 -3.91
C VAL A 96 -21.96 12.99 -2.40
N CYS A 97 -23.05 12.49 -1.82
CA CYS A 97 -23.12 12.11 -0.41
C CYS A 97 -22.28 10.87 -0.14
N GLU A 98 -22.31 9.85 -1.00
CA GLU A 98 -21.50 8.63 -0.82
C GLU A 98 -20.00 8.94 -0.73
N VAL A 99 -19.51 9.83 -1.61
CA VAL A 99 -18.13 10.33 -1.55
C VAL A 99 -17.88 11.16 -0.28
N ASN A 100 -18.77 12.09 0.06
CA ASN A 100 -18.62 12.92 1.27
C ASN A 100 -18.58 12.07 2.56
N ILE A 101 -19.43 11.05 2.67
CA ILE A 101 -19.46 10.11 3.80
C ILE A 101 -18.08 9.45 3.99
N CYS A 102 -17.47 8.99 2.90
CA CYS A 102 -16.13 8.41 2.94
C CYS A 102 -15.07 9.44 3.35
N LEU A 103 -15.16 10.67 2.85
CA LEU A 103 -14.25 11.77 3.20
C LEU A 103 -14.39 12.20 4.67
N GLU A 104 -15.60 12.29 5.20
CA GLU A 104 -15.89 12.59 6.62
C GLU A 104 -15.26 11.55 7.54
N PHE A 105 -15.39 10.27 7.19
CA PHE A 105 -14.79 9.19 7.99
C PHE A 105 -13.25 9.23 7.95
N LEU A 106 -12.67 9.49 6.77
CA LEU A 106 -11.22 9.68 6.63
C LEU A 106 -10.71 10.86 7.48
N GLU A 107 -11.41 11.98 7.47
CA GLU A 107 -11.07 13.17 8.26
C GLU A 107 -11.09 12.85 9.76
N ALA A 108 -12.10 12.12 10.25
CA ALA A 108 -12.17 11.70 11.65
C ALA A 108 -10.96 10.84 12.06
N LEU A 109 -10.54 9.91 11.19
CA LEU A 109 -9.36 9.07 11.41
C LEU A 109 -8.06 9.86 11.40
N VAL A 110 -7.94 10.88 10.53
CA VAL A 110 -6.76 11.76 10.50
C VAL A 110 -6.66 12.60 11.77
N GLN A 111 -7.77 13.19 12.22
CA GLN A 111 -7.78 13.95 13.48
C GLN A 111 -7.37 13.09 14.67
N ALA A 112 -7.84 11.84 14.72
CA ALA A 112 -7.42 10.88 15.74
C ALA A 112 -5.93 10.51 15.63
N TYR A 113 -5.44 10.27 14.41
CA TYR A 113 -4.04 9.97 14.14
C TYR A 113 -3.11 11.10 14.61
N GLU A 114 -3.43 12.35 14.28
CA GLU A 114 -2.67 13.51 14.71
C GLU A 114 -2.71 13.70 16.23
N LYS A 115 -3.87 13.49 16.86
CA LYS A 115 -4.03 13.59 18.31
C LYS A 115 -3.14 12.58 19.02
N VAL A 116 -3.15 11.32 18.61
CA VAL A 116 -2.27 10.29 19.16
C VAL A 116 -0.80 10.62 18.88
N GLY A 117 -0.48 11.07 17.67
CA GLY A 117 0.88 11.50 17.32
C GLY A 117 1.41 12.66 18.17
N ARG A 118 0.55 13.61 18.57
CA ARG A 118 0.89 14.68 19.54
C ARG A 118 1.18 14.09 20.92
N GLN A 119 0.29 13.24 21.43
CA GLN A 119 0.45 12.57 22.74
C GLN A 119 1.75 11.74 22.80
N MET A 120 2.11 11.06 21.71
CA MET A 120 3.35 10.29 21.64
C MET A 120 4.60 11.16 21.83
N ARG A 121 4.60 12.39 21.29
CA ARG A 121 5.73 13.33 21.44
C ARG A 121 5.83 13.92 22.85
N GLU A 122 4.71 13.98 23.56
CA GLU A 122 4.62 14.57 24.90
C GLU A 122 4.81 13.53 26.02
N SER A 123 4.63 12.24 25.71
CA SER A 123 4.77 11.15 26.68
C SER A 123 6.21 11.03 27.18
N LYS A 124 6.35 10.96 28.51
CA LYS A 124 7.64 10.71 29.21
C LYS A 124 7.72 9.30 29.78
N LEU A 125 6.60 8.57 29.80
CA LEU A 125 6.50 7.26 30.40
C LEU A 125 6.52 6.20 29.30
N GLU A 126 7.44 5.25 29.42
CA GLU A 126 7.64 4.19 28.43
C GLU A 126 6.39 3.36 28.17
N ASN A 127 5.69 2.94 29.23
CA ASN A 127 4.44 2.18 29.13
C ASN A 127 3.33 2.95 28.39
N GLU A 128 3.24 4.26 28.59
CA GLU A 128 2.24 5.10 27.91
C GLU A 128 2.62 5.26 26.42
N TYR A 129 3.90 5.46 26.13
CA TYR A 129 4.40 5.55 24.77
C TYR A 129 4.09 4.28 23.96
N GLU A 130 4.35 3.10 24.52
CA GLU A 130 4.08 1.83 23.83
C GLU A 130 2.58 1.65 23.50
N GLN A 131 1.69 2.02 24.42
CA GLN A 131 0.24 2.00 24.18
C GLN A 131 -0.16 2.96 23.06
N LEU A 132 0.44 4.16 23.03
CA LEU A 132 0.18 5.15 21.98
C LEU A 132 0.71 4.67 20.63
N VAL A 133 1.86 4.00 20.56
CA VAL A 133 2.39 3.37 19.33
C VAL A 133 1.40 2.34 18.78
N ARG A 134 0.85 1.48 19.64
CA ARG A 134 -0.15 0.48 19.25
C ARG A 134 -1.43 1.15 18.71
N LYS A 135 -1.95 2.16 19.41
CA LYS A 135 -3.12 2.95 18.96
C LYS A 135 -2.85 3.62 17.62
N HIS A 136 -1.70 4.26 17.47
CA HIS A 136 -1.29 4.94 16.24
C HIS A 136 -1.21 3.97 15.05
N LYS A 137 -0.66 2.77 15.25
CA LYS A 137 -0.63 1.70 14.22
C LYS A 137 -2.04 1.24 13.84
N ALA A 138 -2.94 1.08 14.82
CA ALA A 138 -4.31 0.66 14.59
C ALA A 138 -5.12 1.72 13.81
N ILE A 139 -5.01 3.00 14.18
CA ILE A 139 -5.65 4.11 13.45
C ILE A 139 -5.14 4.17 12.00
N ARG A 140 -3.84 3.95 11.78
CA ARG A 140 -3.26 3.88 10.43
C ARG A 140 -3.87 2.74 9.60
N MET A 141 -4.21 1.60 10.21
CA MET A 141 -4.89 0.51 9.51
C MET A 141 -6.33 0.88 9.16
N GLY A 142 -7.08 1.50 10.08
CA GLY A 142 -8.42 2.01 9.77
C GLY A 142 -8.42 3.06 8.67
N TRP A 143 -7.43 3.95 8.65
CA TRP A 143 -7.28 4.93 7.57
C TRP A 143 -7.08 4.25 6.21
N ARG A 144 -6.27 3.18 6.15
CA ARG A 144 -6.10 2.40 4.92
C ARG A 144 -7.40 1.72 4.48
N MET A 145 -8.17 1.17 5.43
CA MET A 145 -9.47 0.58 5.16
C MET A 145 -10.43 1.64 4.56
N ALA A 146 -10.63 2.77 5.24
CA ALA A 146 -11.51 3.83 4.77
C ALA A 146 -11.06 4.40 3.40
N ARG A 147 -9.74 4.45 3.15
CA ARG A 147 -9.21 4.89 1.85
C ARG A 147 -9.53 3.90 0.74
N LEU A 148 -9.46 2.59 1.01
CA LEU A 148 -9.84 1.56 0.05
C LEU A 148 -11.34 1.63 -0.27
N GLU A 149 -12.18 1.85 0.74
CA GLU A 149 -13.62 2.06 0.56
C GLU A 149 -13.89 3.27 -0.35
N LEU A 150 -13.25 4.42 -0.10
CA LEU A 150 -13.36 5.58 -0.97
C LEU A 150 -12.95 5.28 -2.42
N ILE A 151 -11.85 4.54 -2.63
CA ILE A 151 -11.40 4.14 -3.98
C ILE A 151 -12.45 3.27 -4.67
N GLU A 152 -13.07 2.34 -3.95
CA GLU A 152 -14.12 1.48 -4.51
C GLU A 152 -15.36 2.29 -4.88
N VAL A 153 -15.79 3.23 -4.04
CA VAL A 153 -16.91 4.15 -4.29
C VAL A 153 -16.62 5.06 -5.49
N VAL A 154 -15.44 5.69 -5.53
CA VAL A 154 -15.05 6.58 -6.65
C VAL A 154 -15.01 5.81 -7.97
N ARG A 155 -14.41 4.62 -7.99
CA ARG A 155 -14.36 3.78 -9.21
C ARG A 155 -15.76 3.46 -9.73
N TYR A 156 -16.68 3.13 -8.83
CA TYR A 156 -18.08 2.89 -9.20
C TYR A 156 -18.72 4.13 -9.85
N HIS A 157 -18.44 5.33 -9.32
CA HIS A 157 -18.93 6.57 -9.91
C HIS A 157 -18.20 7.01 -11.19
N GLU A 158 -16.95 6.62 -11.42
CA GLU A 158 -16.26 6.86 -12.70
C GLU A 158 -16.96 6.12 -13.85
N GLU A 159 -17.39 4.87 -13.60
CA GLU A 159 -18.17 4.10 -14.56
C GLU A 159 -19.53 4.77 -14.85
N LEU A 160 -20.23 5.23 -13.81
CA LEU A 160 -21.51 5.92 -13.97
C LEU A 160 -21.37 7.31 -14.61
N ALA A 161 -20.31 8.05 -14.32
CA ALA A 161 -20.01 9.35 -14.92
C ALA A 161 -19.81 9.24 -16.44
N THR A 162 -19.23 8.13 -16.91
CA THR A 162 -19.14 7.85 -18.36
C THR A 162 -20.52 7.71 -18.98
N CYS A 163 -21.45 7.01 -18.30
CA CYS A 163 -22.84 6.89 -18.75
C CYS A 163 -23.59 8.22 -18.70
N GLU A 164 -23.36 9.06 -17.69
CA GLU A 164 -23.93 10.41 -17.61
C GLU A 164 -23.48 11.26 -18.80
N MET A 165 -22.18 11.26 -19.10
CA MET A 165 -21.62 11.99 -20.25
C MET A 165 -22.21 11.51 -21.58
N GLU A 166 -22.36 10.19 -21.79
CA GLU A 166 -23.01 9.65 -23.00
C GLU A 166 -24.49 10.06 -23.09
N TRP A 167 -25.18 10.14 -21.95
CA TRP A 167 -26.57 10.58 -21.88
C TRP A 167 -26.70 12.06 -22.22
N ASP A 168 -25.84 12.92 -21.65
CA ASP A 168 -25.85 14.38 -21.90
C ASP A 168 -25.61 14.72 -23.37
N LEU A 169 -24.84 13.91 -24.10
CA LEU A 169 -24.65 14.06 -25.55
C LEU A 169 -25.93 13.80 -26.37
N HIS A 170 -26.86 13.02 -25.84
CA HIS A 170 -28.11 12.65 -26.52
C HIS A 170 -29.32 13.49 -26.11
N TYR A 171 -29.26 14.16 -24.96
CA TYR A 171 -30.37 14.91 -24.35
C TYR A 171 -29.92 16.29 -23.87
N ASP A 172 -29.36 17.09 -24.79
CA ASP A 172 -28.82 18.43 -24.50
C ASP A 172 -29.89 19.48 -24.11
N ASP A 173 -31.17 19.16 -24.30
CA ASP A 173 -32.32 20.01 -23.99
C ASP A 173 -32.84 19.85 -22.55
N LEU A 174 -32.34 18.86 -21.80
CA LEU A 174 -32.76 18.59 -20.43
C LEU A 174 -31.77 19.20 -19.43
N ASP A 175 -32.29 20.02 -18.52
CA ASP A 175 -31.50 20.66 -17.46
C ASP A 175 -31.13 19.65 -16.36
N THR A 176 -29.82 19.43 -16.17
CA THR A 176 -29.25 18.55 -15.16
C THR A 176 -28.34 19.29 -14.17
N ASP A 177 -28.29 20.63 -14.22
CA ASP A 177 -27.34 21.44 -13.45
C ASP A 177 -27.52 21.28 -11.93
N ASP A 178 -28.76 21.11 -11.47
CA ASP A 178 -29.11 20.92 -10.05
C ASP A 178 -29.01 19.44 -9.60
N SER A 179 -28.48 18.54 -10.42
CA SER A 179 -28.39 17.12 -10.08
C SER A 179 -27.08 16.77 -9.36
N HIS A 180 -27.18 15.93 -8.34
CA HIS A 180 -26.02 15.34 -7.67
C HIS A 180 -25.52 14.15 -8.50
N SER A 181 -24.77 14.47 -9.54
CA SER A 181 -24.26 13.53 -10.53
C SER A 181 -23.01 12.77 -10.04
N SER A 182 -22.74 11.62 -10.65
CA SER A 182 -21.53 10.82 -10.45
C SER A 182 -20.29 11.57 -10.94
N SER A 183 -20.43 12.34 -12.02
CA SER A 183 -19.38 13.22 -12.55
C SER A 183 -18.95 14.28 -11.53
N PHE A 184 -19.92 14.87 -10.82
CA PHE A 184 -19.63 15.80 -9.73
C PHE A 184 -19.00 15.09 -8.51
N ALA A 185 -19.47 13.89 -8.16
CA ALA A 185 -18.90 13.09 -7.09
C ALA A 185 -17.43 12.69 -7.32
N VAL A 186 -17.06 12.30 -8.54
CA VAL A 186 -15.66 12.01 -8.91
C VAL A 186 -14.80 13.27 -8.80
N THR A 187 -15.30 14.41 -9.30
CA THR A 187 -14.61 15.70 -9.19
C THR A 187 -14.38 16.08 -7.73
N LEU A 188 -15.40 15.90 -6.89
CA LEU A 188 -15.32 16.15 -5.45
C LEU A 188 -14.25 15.28 -4.78
N ALA A 189 -14.18 13.98 -5.10
CA ALA A 189 -13.16 13.10 -4.56
C ALA A 189 -11.73 13.54 -4.93
N VAL A 190 -11.54 14.08 -6.13
CA VAL A 190 -10.24 14.61 -6.58
C VAL A 190 -9.89 15.91 -5.85
N LEU A 191 -10.84 16.83 -5.71
CA LEU A 191 -10.59 18.17 -5.14
C LEU A 191 -10.46 18.18 -3.62
N GLU A 192 -11.30 17.42 -2.91
CA GLU A 192 -11.38 17.46 -1.44
C GLU A 192 -10.49 16.42 -0.74
N THR A 193 -9.62 15.71 -1.47
CA THR A 193 -8.64 14.84 -0.84
C THR A 193 -7.46 15.63 -0.28
N ARG A 194 -7.71 16.27 0.89
CA ARG A 194 -6.71 16.97 1.73
C ARG A 194 -5.54 16.09 2.16
N HIS A 195 -5.68 14.77 1.99
CA HIS A 195 -4.68 13.77 2.28
C HIS A 195 -4.32 13.04 0.98
N PRO A 196 -3.54 13.68 0.08
CA PRO A 196 -3.08 13.03 -1.14
C PRO A 196 -2.09 11.93 -0.76
N ALA A 197 -2.58 10.71 -0.54
CA ALA A 197 -1.94 9.59 -1.19
C ALA A 197 -2.41 9.72 -2.64
N ASP A 198 -1.47 9.96 -3.57
CA ASP A 198 -1.75 10.04 -5.01
C ASP A 198 -2.81 8.98 -5.35
N ILE A 199 -3.94 9.41 -5.92
CA ILE A 199 -4.95 8.47 -6.39
C ILE A 199 -4.32 7.82 -7.61
N VAL A 200 -3.59 6.75 -7.34
CA VAL A 200 -2.87 6.04 -8.38
C VAL A 200 -3.93 5.31 -9.20
N SER A 201 -4.02 5.64 -10.48
CA SER A 201 -5.01 5.07 -11.39
C SER A 201 -4.97 3.53 -11.34
N GLN A 202 -6.05 2.84 -11.69
CA GLN A 202 -6.02 1.37 -11.70
C GLN A 202 -4.93 0.81 -12.62
N GLU A 203 -4.54 1.54 -13.66
CA GLU A 203 -3.42 1.22 -14.54
C GLU A 203 -2.06 1.40 -13.86
N GLU A 204 -1.88 2.47 -13.08
CA GLU A 204 -0.66 2.68 -12.29
C GLU A 204 -0.60 1.75 -11.07
N LEU A 205 -1.72 1.47 -10.40
CA LEU A 205 -1.85 0.50 -9.32
C LEU A 205 -1.60 -0.91 -9.86
N ALA A 206 -2.13 -1.22 -11.06
CA ALA A 206 -1.81 -2.43 -11.79
C ALA A 206 -0.34 -2.45 -12.21
N MET A 207 0.28 -1.34 -12.63
CA MET A 207 1.72 -1.28 -12.92
C MET A 207 2.55 -1.58 -11.67
N MET A 208 2.24 -0.94 -10.54
CA MET A 208 2.91 -1.15 -9.26
C MET A 208 2.70 -2.57 -8.70
N HIS A 209 1.59 -3.23 -9.01
CA HIS A 209 1.32 -4.62 -8.61
C HIS A 209 1.64 -5.66 -9.70
N SER A 210 1.90 -5.24 -10.94
CA SER A 210 2.18 -6.13 -12.09
C SER A 210 3.60 -6.68 -12.10
N ASP A 211 4.48 -6.19 -11.21
CA ASP A 211 5.74 -6.85 -10.90
C ASP A 211 5.56 -8.17 -10.13
N ARG A 212 4.32 -8.52 -9.76
CA ARG A 212 3.95 -9.91 -9.50
C ARG A 212 3.84 -10.62 -10.84
N THR A 213 4.88 -11.36 -11.22
CA THR A 213 4.86 -12.30 -12.34
C THR A 213 4.25 -13.64 -11.92
N PRO A 214 2.97 -13.97 -12.23
CA PRO A 214 2.54 -15.35 -12.30
C PRO A 214 2.90 -15.92 -13.67
N LYS A 215 3.75 -16.96 -13.67
CA LYS A 215 3.97 -17.84 -14.82
C LYS A 215 2.61 -18.35 -15.34
N LYS A 216 2.20 -18.04 -16.59
CA LYS A 216 1.58 -19.00 -17.55
C LYS A 216 1.16 -18.42 -18.92
N LYS A 217 1.61 -19.15 -19.95
CA LYS A 217 1.07 -19.52 -21.28
C LYS A 217 0.43 -18.45 -22.20
N PRO A 218 0.76 -18.50 -23.51
CA PRO A 218 0.41 -17.45 -24.47
C PRO A 218 -1.05 -17.59 -24.94
N GLN A 219 -1.87 -16.56 -24.71
CA GLN A 219 -3.07 -16.35 -25.53
C GLN A 219 -3.10 -14.93 -26.10
N ALA A 220 -3.58 -14.86 -27.33
CA ALA A 220 -3.18 -13.91 -28.37
C ALA A 220 -3.44 -12.43 -28.03
N THR A 221 -2.40 -11.62 -28.22
CA THR A 221 -2.40 -10.17 -28.06
C THR A 221 -3.18 -9.47 -29.18
N LYS A 222 -3.99 -8.46 -28.81
CA LYS A 222 -4.40 -7.39 -29.74
C LYS A 222 -3.13 -6.71 -30.24
N LYS A 223 -2.95 -6.67 -31.57
CA LYS A 223 -1.75 -6.15 -32.23
C LYS A 223 -1.62 -4.65 -32.03
N VAL A 224 -0.73 -4.25 -31.13
CA VAL A 224 -0.09 -2.94 -31.19
C VAL A 224 0.73 -2.89 -32.48
N ARG A 225 0.39 -1.99 -33.40
CA ARG A 225 1.16 -1.75 -34.61
C ARG A 225 2.12 -0.61 -34.34
N PHE A 226 3.40 -0.94 -34.22
CA PHE A 226 4.47 0.04 -34.29
C PHE A 226 4.62 0.52 -35.76
N ALA A 227 5.10 1.75 -35.96
CA ALA A 227 5.35 2.28 -37.29
C ALA A 227 6.19 1.28 -38.10
N THR A 228 5.88 1.10 -39.40
CA THR A 228 6.41 0.04 -40.29
C THR A 228 7.94 -0.03 -40.39
N GLN A 229 8.64 0.95 -39.85
CA GLN A 229 10.10 1.08 -39.84
C GLN A 229 10.75 0.47 -38.60
N LEU A 230 9.96 0.12 -37.57
CA LEU A 230 10.44 -0.56 -36.37
C LEU A 230 10.23 -2.06 -36.54
N GLU A 231 11.19 -2.73 -37.18
CA GLU A 231 11.25 -4.19 -37.22
C GLU A 231 11.32 -4.77 -35.79
N THR A 232 10.17 -5.18 -35.26
CA THR A 232 10.03 -5.83 -33.94
C THR A 232 10.33 -7.34 -33.94
N THR A 233 10.79 -7.91 -35.06
CA THR A 233 11.36 -9.27 -35.11
C THR A 233 12.82 -9.27 -34.64
N ARG A 234 13.07 -8.71 -33.45
CA ARG A 234 14.34 -8.93 -32.77
C ARG A 234 14.12 -10.06 -31.79
N SER A 235 14.82 -11.19 -32.00
CA SER A 235 15.03 -12.21 -30.97
C SER A 235 15.35 -11.53 -29.63
N PRO A 236 14.92 -12.09 -28.48
CA PRO A 236 15.32 -11.57 -27.18
C PRO A 236 16.82 -11.30 -27.22
N ARG A 237 17.18 -10.03 -27.08
CA ARG A 237 18.56 -9.60 -27.22
C ARG A 237 19.32 -10.18 -26.04
N HIS A 238 20.33 -10.99 -26.31
CA HIS A 238 21.20 -11.55 -25.30
C HIS A 238 21.80 -10.40 -24.47
N GLU A 239 21.93 -10.56 -23.15
CA GLU A 239 22.44 -9.50 -22.25
C GLU A 239 23.79 -8.94 -22.73
N ASP A 240 24.63 -9.82 -23.28
CA ASP A 240 25.86 -9.55 -24.03
C ASP A 240 25.77 -8.45 -25.10
N THR A 241 24.60 -8.19 -25.67
CA THR A 241 24.42 -7.15 -26.68
C THR A 241 24.23 -5.75 -26.10
N PHE A 242 24.11 -5.63 -24.77
CA PHE A 242 24.04 -4.37 -24.03
C PHE A 242 25.31 -4.08 -23.23
N ASP A 243 26.14 -5.10 -22.98
CA ASP A 243 27.47 -4.94 -22.39
C ASP A 243 28.44 -4.35 -23.41
N ARG A 244 28.83 -3.08 -23.23
CA ARG A 244 29.75 -2.35 -24.12
C ARG A 244 31.15 -2.97 -24.20
N SER A 245 31.53 -3.78 -23.21
CA SER A 245 32.81 -4.50 -23.20
C SER A 245 32.75 -5.79 -24.03
N ASN A 246 31.54 -6.28 -24.32
CA ASN A 246 31.34 -7.46 -25.13
C ASN A 246 31.54 -7.14 -26.61
N LYS A 247 32.25 -8.04 -27.32
CA LYS A 247 32.54 -7.90 -28.76
C LYS A 247 31.28 -7.86 -29.63
N GLN A 248 30.13 -8.30 -29.12
CA GLN A 248 28.86 -8.32 -29.83
C GLN A 248 28.03 -7.04 -29.65
N TYR A 249 28.44 -6.12 -28.77
CA TYR A 249 27.74 -4.85 -28.59
C TYR A 249 27.82 -3.99 -29.85
N GLN A 250 26.66 -3.56 -30.34
CA GLN A 250 26.57 -2.59 -31.43
C GLN A 250 26.02 -1.28 -30.87
N PRO A 251 26.80 -0.18 -30.90
CA PRO A 251 26.34 1.12 -30.41
C PRO A 251 25.12 1.59 -31.23
N GLY A 252 24.02 1.90 -30.54
CA GLY A 252 22.85 2.52 -31.16
C GLY A 252 23.13 3.94 -31.63
N LYS A 253 22.19 4.54 -32.38
CA LYS A 253 22.29 5.92 -32.91
C LYS A 253 22.64 6.98 -31.85
N TRP A 254 22.23 6.74 -30.60
CA TRP A 254 22.46 7.63 -29.46
C TRP A 254 23.54 7.11 -28.51
N ALA A 255 24.19 5.99 -28.84
CA ALA A 255 25.31 5.50 -28.07
C ALA A 255 26.52 6.39 -28.30
N CYS A 256 27.32 6.57 -27.24
CA CYS A 256 28.53 7.37 -27.30
C CYS A 256 29.50 6.78 -28.35
N PRO A 257 30.12 7.61 -29.21
CA PRO A 257 30.89 7.14 -30.37
C PRO A 257 32.27 6.51 -30.06
N ILE A 258 32.73 6.53 -28.80
CA ILE A 258 34.04 6.01 -28.39
C ILE A 258 33.90 5.01 -27.24
N ALA A 259 34.49 3.82 -27.43
CA ALA A 259 34.45 2.72 -26.45
C ALA A 259 35.34 2.99 -25.21
N GLU A 260 36.44 3.72 -25.37
CA GLU A 260 37.47 3.95 -24.34
C GLU A 260 37.15 5.07 -23.33
N GLY A 261 35.93 5.63 -23.34
CA GLY A 261 35.65 6.91 -22.68
C GLY A 261 34.75 6.90 -21.43
N TRP A 262 34.13 5.78 -21.06
CA TRP A 262 33.27 5.75 -19.88
C TRP A 262 33.77 4.71 -18.89
N GLN A 263 34.20 5.20 -17.73
CA GLN A 263 34.27 4.42 -16.51
C GLN A 263 32.90 3.76 -16.33
N ASP A 264 32.85 2.44 -16.14
CA ASP A 264 31.62 1.76 -15.79
C ASP A 264 31.16 2.28 -14.42
N THR A 265 30.26 3.25 -14.43
CA THR A 265 29.65 3.82 -13.23
C THR A 265 28.41 3.05 -12.80
N SER A 266 28.04 1.98 -13.52
CA SER A 266 26.97 1.09 -13.04
C SER A 266 27.47 0.25 -11.87
N PHE A 267 28.80 0.00 -11.83
CA PHE A 267 29.45 -0.87 -10.86
C PHE A 267 28.76 -2.24 -10.74
N TYR A 268 28.04 -2.67 -11.79
CA TYR A 268 27.22 -3.89 -11.77
C TYR A 268 28.07 -5.14 -11.49
N MET A 269 29.32 -5.14 -11.98
CA MET A 269 30.29 -6.21 -11.74
C MET A 269 31.02 -6.11 -10.40
N SER A 270 30.74 -5.07 -9.60
CA SER A 270 31.33 -4.90 -8.27
C SER A 270 30.41 -5.49 -7.22
N ASP A 271 30.77 -6.67 -6.73
CA ASP A 271 30.01 -7.35 -5.67
C ASP A 271 29.83 -6.45 -4.43
N LEU A 272 30.86 -5.67 -4.10
CA LEU A 272 30.81 -4.72 -2.99
C LEU A 272 29.82 -3.57 -3.25
N HIS A 273 29.76 -3.05 -4.47
CA HIS A 273 28.78 -2.01 -4.81
C HIS A 273 27.35 -2.57 -4.81
N ASN A 274 27.16 -3.81 -5.25
CA ASN A 274 25.88 -4.49 -5.15
C ASN A 274 25.47 -4.65 -3.68
N LEU A 275 26.39 -5.08 -2.81
CA LEU A 275 26.16 -5.17 -1.37
C LEU A 275 25.77 -3.83 -0.74
N GLN A 276 26.36 -2.71 -1.16
CA GLN A 276 26.03 -1.36 -0.66
C GLN A 276 24.55 -0.98 -0.82
N GLN A 277 23.85 -1.58 -1.80
CA GLN A 277 22.45 -1.29 -2.10
C GLN A 277 21.46 -2.10 -1.25
N PHE A 278 21.92 -3.10 -0.49
CA PHE A 278 21.03 -3.93 0.34
C PHE A 278 20.45 -3.14 1.49
N LYS A 279 19.20 -3.44 1.85
CA LYS A 279 18.64 -2.97 3.12
C LYS A 279 19.29 -3.75 4.27
N VAL A 280 19.84 -3.04 5.25
CA VAL A 280 20.42 -3.66 6.46
C VAL A 280 19.38 -3.74 7.57
N PHE A 281 19.33 -4.88 8.24
CA PHE A 281 18.65 -5.10 9.52
C PHE A 281 19.69 -5.47 10.59
N ILE A 282 19.50 -4.99 11.81
CA ILE A 282 20.38 -5.28 12.94
C ILE A 282 19.67 -6.21 13.91
N THR A 283 20.39 -7.22 14.41
CA THR A 283 19.87 -8.13 15.44
C THR A 283 20.99 -8.53 16.41
N SER A 284 20.62 -8.83 17.66
CA SER A 284 21.57 -9.38 18.64
C SER A 284 21.91 -10.83 18.30
N ILE A 285 23.15 -11.24 18.57
CA ILE A 285 23.57 -12.66 18.51
C ILE A 285 22.87 -13.49 19.58
N GLU A 286 22.62 -12.90 20.75
CA GLU A 286 22.04 -13.60 21.90
C GLU A 286 20.54 -13.84 21.74
N ASP A 287 19.88 -12.97 20.98
CA ASP A 287 18.45 -13.06 20.69
C ASP A 287 18.18 -12.67 19.22
N PRO A 288 18.29 -13.64 18.29
CA PRO A 288 18.05 -13.39 16.88
C PRO A 288 16.58 -13.17 16.53
N ASP A 289 15.66 -13.43 17.48
CA ASP A 289 14.22 -13.20 17.32
C ASP A 289 13.84 -11.77 17.75
N ASP A 290 14.66 -11.10 18.58
CA ASP A 290 14.50 -9.70 18.97
C ASP A 290 15.18 -8.76 17.97
N VAL A 291 14.65 -8.76 16.74
CA VAL A 291 15.03 -7.77 15.73
C VAL A 291 14.45 -6.42 16.14
N ASP A 292 15.28 -5.59 16.77
CA ASP A 292 14.92 -4.20 17.07
C ASP A 292 14.77 -3.41 15.75
N MET A 293 13.57 -3.44 15.18
CA MET A 293 13.17 -2.64 14.02
C MET A 293 12.86 -1.17 14.40
N SER A 294 13.42 -0.65 15.49
CA SER A 294 13.34 0.77 15.76
C SER A 294 13.95 1.53 14.58
N LYS A 295 13.22 2.55 14.10
CA LYS A 295 13.41 3.21 12.79
C LYS A 295 14.78 3.90 12.57
N GLY A 296 15.70 3.80 13.53
CA GLY A 296 17.04 4.40 13.47
C GLY A 296 18.07 3.56 12.72
N ASP A 297 17.88 2.23 12.67
CA ASP A 297 18.92 1.27 12.26
C ASP A 297 18.55 0.49 10.98
N GLU A 298 17.67 1.06 10.15
CA GLU A 298 17.35 0.54 8.82
C GLU A 298 17.85 1.49 7.73
N GLY A 299 18.55 0.95 6.73
CA GLY A 299 18.97 1.75 5.57
C GLY A 299 19.79 0.97 4.55
N PRO A 300 20.14 1.61 3.43
CA PRO A 300 21.09 1.04 2.46
C PRO A 300 22.43 0.75 3.15
N ALA A 301 23.01 -0.42 2.90
CA ALA A 301 24.21 -0.87 3.58
C ALA A 301 25.35 0.13 3.46
N GLY A 302 25.58 0.70 2.28
CA GLY A 302 26.63 1.69 2.03
C GLY A 302 26.47 3.03 2.79
N LEU A 303 25.30 3.28 3.38
CA LEU A 303 25.00 4.46 4.19
C LEU A 303 24.74 4.11 5.66
N HIS A 304 24.85 2.83 6.04
CA HIS A 304 24.55 2.35 7.38
C HIS A 304 25.68 2.71 8.37
N PRO A 305 25.39 3.08 9.63
CA PRO A 305 26.43 3.34 10.64
C PRO A 305 27.42 2.18 10.84
N PHE A 306 26.94 0.95 10.65
CA PHE A 306 27.77 -0.27 10.73
C PHE A 306 28.46 -0.68 9.42
N TRP A 307 28.36 0.11 8.35
CA TRP A 307 28.96 -0.22 7.05
C TRP A 307 30.44 -0.63 7.11
N PRO A 308 31.33 0.08 7.84
CA PRO A 308 32.75 -0.31 7.88
C PRO A 308 32.98 -1.72 8.43
N GLN A 309 32.11 -2.19 9.33
CA GLN A 309 32.20 -3.52 9.92
C GLN A 309 31.60 -4.59 8.98
N ILE A 310 30.49 -4.27 8.33
CA ILE A 310 29.84 -5.10 7.30
C ILE A 310 30.80 -5.32 6.11
N GLU A 311 31.40 -4.25 5.60
CA GLU A 311 32.39 -4.27 4.53
C GLU A 311 33.60 -5.13 4.93
N PHE A 312 34.14 -4.94 6.14
CA PHE A 312 35.25 -5.74 6.64
C PHE A 312 34.93 -7.24 6.69
N ILE A 313 33.74 -7.62 7.16
CA ILE A 313 33.29 -9.02 7.20
C ILE A 313 33.18 -9.57 5.77
N TRP A 314 32.55 -8.81 4.87
CA TRP A 314 32.44 -9.20 3.45
C TRP A 314 33.80 -9.44 2.81
N GLU A 315 34.72 -8.47 2.89
CA GLU A 315 36.05 -8.57 2.30
C GLU A 315 36.83 -9.74 2.87
N ARG A 316 36.81 -9.91 4.21
CA ARG A 316 37.46 -11.03 4.88
C ARG A 316 36.94 -12.36 4.36
N SER A 317 35.64 -12.48 4.18
CA SER A 317 35.02 -13.74 3.75
C SER A 317 35.22 -14.01 2.28
N MET A 318 35.17 -12.98 1.43
CA MET A 318 35.49 -13.12 0.00
C MET A 318 36.96 -13.48 -0.23
N LYS A 319 37.87 -12.95 0.59
CA LYS A 319 39.30 -13.27 0.54
C LYS A 319 39.60 -14.72 0.96
N ASN A 320 38.83 -15.26 1.89
CA ASN A 320 39.01 -16.63 2.41
C ASN A 320 38.16 -17.68 1.67
N ALA A 321 37.16 -17.26 0.90
CA ALA A 321 36.27 -18.15 0.19
C ALA A 321 37.00 -18.89 -0.93
N ASN A 322 36.89 -20.22 -0.94
CA ASN A 322 37.23 -20.99 -2.12
C ASN A 322 36.22 -20.73 -3.25
N ARG A 323 36.53 -21.19 -4.47
CA ARG A 323 35.68 -20.92 -5.66
C ARG A 323 34.23 -21.39 -5.51
N ALA A 324 33.99 -22.48 -4.77
CA ALA A 324 32.63 -22.99 -4.56
C ALA A 324 31.86 -22.11 -3.57
N GLN A 325 32.51 -21.72 -2.47
CA GLN A 325 31.97 -20.80 -1.47
C GLN A 325 31.67 -19.42 -2.09
N TYR A 326 32.60 -18.86 -2.86
CA TYR A 326 32.41 -17.60 -3.58
C TYR A 326 31.14 -17.66 -4.45
N LYS A 327 30.98 -18.70 -5.27
CA LYS A 327 29.78 -18.86 -6.11
C LYS A 327 28.50 -18.97 -5.29
N GLN A 328 28.55 -19.64 -4.14
CA GLN A 328 27.40 -19.76 -3.27
C GLN A 328 27.04 -18.41 -2.62
N LEU A 329 28.02 -17.60 -2.26
CA LEU A 329 27.82 -16.25 -1.71
C LEU A 329 27.22 -15.29 -2.74
N ILE A 330 27.77 -15.26 -3.96
CA ILE A 330 27.19 -14.45 -5.04
C ILE A 330 25.76 -14.89 -5.35
N LYS A 331 25.52 -16.19 -5.45
CA LYS A 331 24.16 -16.70 -5.65
C LYS A 331 23.20 -16.28 -4.53
N LYS A 332 23.64 -16.34 -3.27
CA LYS A 332 22.82 -15.89 -2.12
C LYS A 332 22.56 -14.40 -2.17
N MET A 333 23.56 -13.60 -2.55
CA MET A 333 23.41 -12.17 -2.75
C MET A 333 22.35 -11.91 -3.84
N ASP A 334 22.45 -12.54 -5.00
CA ASP A 334 21.49 -12.40 -6.11
C ASP A 334 20.06 -12.83 -5.74
N GLU A 335 19.90 -13.80 -4.82
CA GLU A 335 18.61 -14.32 -4.36
C GLU A 335 18.02 -13.52 -3.19
N SER A 336 18.75 -12.52 -2.66
CA SER A 336 18.39 -11.81 -1.43
C SER A 336 18.06 -10.34 -1.68
N GLU A 337 17.35 -9.74 -0.72
CA GLU A 337 16.98 -8.31 -0.79
C GLU A 337 17.52 -7.50 0.39
N ALA A 338 17.93 -8.20 1.44
CA ALA A 338 18.41 -7.58 2.65
C ALA A 338 19.61 -8.33 3.22
N VAL A 339 20.36 -7.62 4.07
CA VAL A 339 21.45 -8.15 4.87
C VAL A 339 21.06 -8.00 6.33
N VAL A 340 21.19 -9.06 7.10
CA VAL A 340 21.05 -9.04 8.56
C VAL A 340 22.45 -9.02 9.14
N ALA A 341 22.81 -7.95 9.84
CA ALA A 341 24.06 -7.84 10.57
C ALA A 341 23.83 -8.20 12.05
N PHE A 342 24.61 -9.16 12.53
CA PHE A 342 24.52 -9.68 13.89
C PHE A 342 25.50 -8.92 14.78
N VAL A 343 24.98 -8.28 15.82
CA VAL A 343 25.74 -7.43 16.72
C VAL A 343 25.99 -8.15 18.05
N ASP A 344 27.22 -8.08 18.54
CA ASP A 344 27.63 -8.60 19.84
C ASP A 344 27.20 -7.67 20.99
N ASN A 345 27.37 -8.12 22.24
CA ASN A 345 27.03 -7.33 23.43
C ASN A 345 27.81 -6.00 23.55
N ASN A 346 28.85 -5.80 22.75
CA ASN A 346 29.65 -4.58 22.73
C ASN A 346 29.21 -3.62 21.61
N GLY A 347 28.17 -3.95 20.84
CA GLY A 347 27.71 -3.14 19.73
C GLY A 347 28.52 -3.32 18.44
N ASN A 348 29.34 -4.36 18.33
CA ASN A 348 30.11 -4.65 17.11
C ASN A 348 29.41 -5.71 16.26
N VAL A 349 29.40 -5.52 14.94
CA VAL A 349 28.98 -6.54 13.98
C VAL A 349 29.97 -7.70 14.04
N ALA A 350 29.52 -8.85 14.50
CA ALA A 350 30.31 -10.08 14.55
C ALA A 350 30.20 -10.88 13.24
N ASP A 351 29.03 -10.83 12.60
CA ASP A 351 28.75 -11.56 11.35
C ASP A 351 27.61 -10.91 10.56
N MET A 352 27.37 -11.39 9.34
CA MET A 352 26.21 -11.00 8.54
C MET A 352 25.65 -12.17 7.74
N ALA A 353 24.35 -12.11 7.45
CA ALA A 353 23.64 -13.07 6.61
C ALA A 353 22.79 -12.36 5.56
N PHE A 354 22.62 -13.02 4.41
CA PHE A 354 21.68 -12.57 3.39
C PHE A 354 20.28 -13.08 3.70
N ALA A 355 19.29 -12.19 3.66
CA ALA A 355 17.88 -12.49 3.86
C ALA A 355 17.12 -12.38 2.53
N GLY A 356 16.47 -13.48 2.16
CA GLY A 356 15.57 -13.55 1.01
C GLY A 356 14.20 -12.92 1.31
N ARG A 357 13.41 -12.71 0.25
CA ARG A 357 12.00 -12.32 0.37
C ARG A 357 11.27 -13.25 1.35
N PRO A 358 10.48 -12.71 2.30
CA PRO A 358 9.48 -13.51 2.98
C PRO A 358 8.58 -14.15 1.92
N LYS A 359 8.53 -15.48 1.85
CA LYS A 359 7.50 -16.14 1.06
C LYS A 359 6.17 -15.83 1.76
N ASP A 360 5.22 -15.23 1.04
CA ASP A 360 3.93 -14.68 1.50
C ASP A 360 3.04 -15.63 2.37
N THR A 361 3.48 -16.84 2.72
CA THR A 361 2.68 -17.82 3.46
C THR A 361 3.18 -18.22 4.84
N GLU A 362 4.39 -17.87 5.28
CA GLU A 362 4.81 -18.12 6.68
C GLU A 362 6.19 -17.50 6.90
N TRP A 363 6.26 -16.32 7.53
CA TRP A 363 7.47 -15.94 8.25
C TRP A 363 7.43 -16.67 9.60
N LYS A 364 8.00 -17.87 9.61
CA LYS A 364 8.61 -18.45 10.79
C LYS A 364 10.09 -18.50 10.45
N PRO A 365 10.99 -17.84 11.21
CA PRO A 365 12.36 -18.27 11.17
C PRO A 365 12.35 -19.71 11.70
N GLU A 366 12.35 -20.70 10.81
CA GLU A 366 12.80 -22.04 11.19
C GLU A 366 14.29 -21.87 11.49
N ILE A 367 14.58 -21.46 12.72
CA ILE A 367 15.91 -21.60 13.29
C ILE A 367 16.08 -23.11 13.47
N PRO A 368 16.93 -23.80 12.68
CA PRO A 368 17.21 -25.20 12.91
C PRO A 368 17.72 -25.35 14.35
N PRO A 369 17.41 -26.47 15.04
CA PRO A 369 17.84 -26.69 16.41
C PRO A 369 19.35 -26.44 16.54
N PRO A 370 19.86 -25.96 17.69
CA PRO A 370 21.27 -25.57 17.86
C PRO A 370 22.30 -26.62 17.44
N SER A 371 21.91 -27.89 17.38
CA SER A 371 22.73 -29.02 16.92
C SER A 371 22.87 -29.15 15.39
N ASP A 372 21.94 -28.56 14.62
CA ASP A 372 21.92 -28.55 13.14
C ASP A 372 22.35 -27.18 12.56
N MET A 373 22.77 -26.23 13.41
CA MET A 373 23.41 -24.97 13.02
C MET A 373 24.84 -25.20 12.52
N ALA A 374 24.98 -25.90 11.39
CA ALA A 374 26.13 -25.73 10.51
C ALA A 374 25.94 -24.40 9.76
N TRP A 375 26.31 -23.32 10.43
CA TRP A 375 26.20 -21.92 10.05
C TRP A 375 26.28 -21.64 8.55
N THR A 376 25.33 -20.88 8.02
CA THR A 376 25.49 -20.09 6.80
C THR A 376 26.27 -18.80 7.02
N SER A 377 27.11 -18.74 8.07
CA SER A 377 28.01 -17.62 8.31
C SER A 377 28.98 -17.51 7.14
N LEU A 378 29.32 -16.28 6.82
CA LEU A 378 30.44 -15.95 5.92
C LEU A 378 31.78 -16.45 6.51
N GLN A 379 31.79 -16.98 7.73
CA GLN A 379 32.91 -17.61 8.43
C GLN A 379 32.94 -19.15 8.34
N MET A 380 32.29 -19.80 7.36
CA MET A 380 32.40 -21.26 7.20
C MET A 380 33.84 -21.73 6.91
N HIS A 381 34.51 -22.17 7.97
CA HIS A 381 35.74 -22.98 8.06
C HIS A 381 37.00 -22.40 7.38
N LEU A 382 37.74 -21.59 8.15
CA LEU A 382 39.20 -21.75 8.25
C LEU A 382 39.53 -22.94 9.14
#